data_AF-A0A4V0YH14-F1
#
_entry.id   AF-A0A4V0YH14-F1
#
_cell.length_a   1.000
_cell.length_b   1.000
_cell.length_c   1.000
_cell.angle_alpha   90.00
_cell.angle_beta   90.00
_cell.angle_gamma   90.00
#
_symmetry.space_group_name_H-M   'P 1'
#
loop_
_entity.id
_entity.type
_entity.pdbx_description
1 polymer ?
#
loop_
_entity_poly.entity_id
_entity_poly.type
_entity_poly.pdbx_seq_one_letter_code
_entity_poly.pdbx_strand_id
1 'polypeptide(L)'
;MVLATRCRSAGRVQEAARSKGVRRTVCDKRCRSAAAPRRKSLPPRPPAVGGRVEQVEQVEQVESRQHSEASARPGASARFETSARLRSPPSNPLCPVSPLRRQNGRVAAIDLNSDLGEWSVRQTVGDDAAIFAVVASANVACGFHAGDAASMRASVAQAVSHGVVLGAHPGYRDPEGFGRRDLDVPADVIAAELLEQLGALDALAHGAGIRVRYVKAHGALYHRLGRDERAANLFAEAVAGYGAVASSAASGALDASPLALLGLAGSALERAAAAAGLRFAREGFADRGARPDGSLIPRGEPGAVLHDPGAVAARAVELAHAGGVDSICLHGDTPGAADLARAVRAALEADGVEIRSFV
;
A
#
# COMPACT_ATOMS: atom_id res chain seq x y z
N MET A 1 15.63 47.24 -11.97
CA MET A 1 16.34 48.19 -12.85
C MET A 1 17.69 47.55 -13.18
N VAL A 2 17.72 46.71 -14.24
CA VAL A 2 18.50 46.81 -15.51
C VAL A 2 20.04 46.72 -15.31
N LEU A 3 20.88 45.97 -16.01
CA LEU A 3 20.95 45.26 -17.32
C LEU A 3 21.80 43.96 -17.09
N ALA A 4 21.57 42.79 -17.69
CA ALA A 4 21.60 42.40 -19.10
C ALA A 4 22.96 42.54 -19.81
N THR A 5 23.60 41.41 -20.15
CA THR A 5 24.40 41.33 -21.38
C THR A 5 24.23 39.97 -22.03
N ARG A 6 23.67 39.99 -23.24
CA ARG A 6 23.60 38.90 -24.20
C ARG A 6 24.92 38.85 -24.98
N CYS A 7 25.32 37.67 -25.46
CA CYS A 7 25.62 37.54 -26.89
C CYS A 7 25.37 36.12 -27.39
N ARG A 8 24.80 36.05 -28.59
CA ARG A 8 24.37 34.85 -29.33
C ARG A 8 25.37 34.54 -30.44
N SER A 9 25.08 33.42 -31.11
CA SER A 9 25.37 33.04 -32.50
C SER A 9 26.59 32.12 -32.64
N ALA A 10 26.43 30.85 -33.03
CA ALA A 10 25.80 30.21 -34.19
C ALA A 10 26.89 29.79 -35.19
N GLY A 11 26.89 28.51 -35.55
CA GLY A 11 27.79 27.97 -36.57
C GLY A 11 27.70 26.45 -36.62
N ARG A 12 26.67 25.94 -37.30
CA ARG A 12 26.65 24.56 -37.82
C ARG A 12 27.63 24.50 -39.00
N VAL A 13 28.49 23.49 -39.03
CA VAL A 13 29.02 22.92 -40.28
C VAL A 13 29.01 21.40 -40.14
N GLN A 14 28.25 20.76 -41.01
CA GLN A 14 28.35 19.34 -41.33
C GLN A 14 29.59 19.12 -42.17
N GLU A 15 30.39 18.09 -41.91
CA GLU A 15 31.02 17.34 -43.00
C GLU A 15 31.37 15.91 -42.57
N ALA A 16 31.21 15.03 -43.54
CA ALA A 16 31.25 13.58 -43.42
C ALA A 16 32.64 13.02 -43.73
N ALA A 17 32.75 11.70 -43.50
CA ALA A 17 33.56 10.73 -44.23
C ALA A 17 34.90 10.28 -43.62
N ARG A 18 34.83 9.02 -43.17
CA ARG A 18 35.64 7.86 -43.64
C ARG A 18 37.16 7.83 -43.35
N SER A 19 37.45 6.85 -42.50
CA SER A 19 38.25 5.64 -42.80
C SER A 19 39.76 5.63 -42.50
N LYS A 20 40.17 4.46 -42.00
CA LYS A 20 41.54 3.89 -41.88
C LYS A 20 42.38 4.57 -40.78
N GLY A 21 43.07 3.88 -39.90
CA GLY A 21 43.43 2.48 -39.76
C GLY A 21 44.69 2.43 -38.88
N VAL A 22 44.71 1.48 -37.94
CA VAL A 22 45.90 0.81 -37.38
C VAL A 22 47.07 1.69 -36.87
N ARG A 23 47.34 1.65 -35.55
CA ARG A 23 48.59 1.09 -35.01
C ARG A 23 48.57 1.00 -33.48
N ARG A 24 48.86 -0.21 -33.01
CA ARG A 24 49.24 -0.54 -31.64
C ARG A 24 50.51 0.23 -31.26
N THR A 25 50.55 0.79 -30.05
CA THR A 25 51.79 0.92 -29.30
C THR A 25 51.56 0.46 -27.87
N VAL A 26 52.37 -0.52 -27.50
CA VAL A 26 52.59 -1.03 -26.14
C VAL A 26 53.35 0.05 -25.37
N CYS A 27 52.94 0.35 -24.14
CA CYS A 27 53.82 1.00 -23.17
C CYS A 27 53.75 0.23 -21.86
N ASP A 28 54.90 -0.33 -21.53
CA ASP A 28 55.24 -1.20 -20.42
C ASP A 28 55.80 -0.33 -19.29
N LYS A 29 55.15 -0.27 -18.11
CA LYS A 29 55.81 0.14 -16.87
C LYS A 29 55.25 -0.62 -15.67
N ARG A 30 56.14 -1.44 -15.11
CA ARG A 30 56.00 -2.22 -13.87
C ARG A 30 56.27 -1.37 -12.63
N CYS A 31 55.80 -1.92 -11.51
CA CYS A 31 56.26 -1.76 -10.11
C CYS A 31 55.90 -0.43 -9.41
N ARG A 32 55.35 -0.40 -8.18
CA ARG A 32 55.60 -1.24 -7.00
C ARG A 32 54.37 -1.36 -6.08
N SER A 33 54.35 -2.48 -5.37
CA SER A 33 53.52 -2.86 -4.21
C SER A 33 53.53 -1.85 -3.06
N ALA A 34 52.36 -1.66 -2.42
CA ALA A 34 52.27 -1.21 -1.04
C ALA A 34 51.17 -1.97 -0.28
N ALA A 35 51.54 -2.38 0.93
CA ALA A 35 50.94 -3.37 1.82
C ALA A 35 49.51 -3.10 2.30
N ALA A 36 48.80 -4.21 2.58
CA ALA A 36 47.53 -4.26 3.30
C ALA A 36 47.65 -3.83 4.77
N PRO A 37 46.64 -3.14 5.35
CA PRO A 37 46.64 -2.82 6.77
C PRO A 37 46.24 -4.03 7.63
N ARG A 38 47.06 -4.28 8.63
CA ARG A 38 46.94 -5.34 9.64
C ARG A 38 45.69 -5.16 10.51
N ARG A 39 45.05 -6.29 10.80
CA ARG A 39 44.00 -6.48 11.82
C ARG A 39 44.48 -5.98 13.18
N LYS A 40 43.72 -5.06 13.80
CA LYS A 40 43.87 -4.73 15.23
C LYS A 40 43.06 -5.75 16.05
N SER A 41 43.76 -6.46 16.93
CA SER A 41 43.24 -7.37 17.93
C SER A 41 42.44 -6.60 19.00
N LEU A 42 41.21 -7.04 19.30
CA LEU A 42 40.45 -6.57 20.46
C LEU A 42 41.07 -7.10 21.77
N PRO A 43 41.02 -6.32 22.87
CA PRO A 43 41.40 -6.79 24.19
C PRO A 43 40.35 -7.76 24.77
N PRO A 44 40.74 -8.68 25.68
CA PRO A 44 39.83 -9.67 26.26
C PRO A 44 38.83 -9.04 27.24
N ARG A 45 37.61 -9.60 27.28
CA ARG A 45 36.55 -9.26 28.24
C ARG A 45 36.94 -9.70 29.67
N PRO A 46 36.60 -8.92 30.71
CA PRO A 46 36.71 -9.39 32.09
C PRO A 46 35.62 -10.43 32.41
N PRO A 47 35.85 -11.33 33.40
CA PRO A 47 34.92 -12.41 33.73
C PRO A 47 33.67 -11.90 34.45
N ALA A 48 32.57 -12.63 34.26
CA ALA A 48 31.29 -12.42 34.92
C ALA A 48 31.43 -12.65 36.44
N VAL A 49 31.08 -11.65 37.23
CA VAL A 49 30.89 -11.79 38.68
C VAL A 49 29.40 -12.05 38.92
N GLY A 50 29.08 -13.26 39.35
CA GLY A 50 27.80 -13.58 39.96
C GLY A 50 27.75 -13.04 41.39
N GLY A 51 26.62 -12.43 41.74
CA GLY A 51 26.30 -12.01 43.10
C GLY A 51 24.79 -12.01 43.29
N ARG A 52 24.28 -13.03 44.00
CA ARG A 52 23.00 -12.99 44.71
C ARG A 52 23.19 -12.17 45.99
N VAL A 53 22.31 -11.22 46.27
CA VAL A 53 21.88 -10.75 47.62
C VAL A 53 20.52 -10.07 47.37
N GLU A 54 19.40 -10.74 47.62
CA GLU A 54 18.59 -10.71 48.86
C GLU A 54 17.75 -9.44 49.05
N GLN A 55 16.56 -9.71 49.60
CA GLN A 55 15.39 -8.89 49.78
C GLN A 55 15.62 -7.68 50.70
N VAL A 56 14.86 -6.61 50.47
CA VAL A 56 14.39 -5.73 51.54
C VAL A 56 12.91 -5.41 51.28
N GLU A 57 12.05 -6.05 52.08
CA GLU A 57 10.72 -5.56 52.42
C GLU A 57 10.85 -4.36 53.37
N GLN A 58 9.93 -3.40 53.27
CA GLN A 58 9.10 -2.79 54.33
C GLN A 58 8.68 -1.37 53.88
N VAL A 59 7.38 -1.17 53.60
CA VAL A 59 6.30 -0.74 54.53
C VAL A 59 6.41 0.73 54.90
N GLU A 60 5.46 1.54 54.45
CA GLU A 60 4.68 2.39 55.35
C GLU A 60 3.37 2.84 54.71
N GLN A 61 2.31 2.66 55.48
CA GLN A 61 0.94 3.12 55.27
C GLN A 61 0.81 4.58 55.71
N VAL A 62 -0.13 5.32 55.11
CA VAL A 62 -0.89 6.35 55.83
C VAL A 62 -2.36 6.20 55.46
N GLU A 63 -3.16 5.81 56.46
CA GLU A 63 -4.62 5.80 56.43
C GLU A 63 -5.24 7.12 56.93
N SER A 64 -6.53 7.28 56.58
CA SER A 64 -7.62 7.91 57.36
C SER A 64 -7.84 9.43 57.15
N ARG A 65 -9.04 10.02 57.07
CA ARG A 65 -10.41 9.74 57.60
C ARG A 65 -11.48 10.41 56.69
N GLN A 66 -12.57 9.73 56.28
CA GLN A 66 -13.94 9.64 56.87
C GLN A 66 -14.84 10.90 56.85
N HIS A 67 -16.02 10.81 56.20
CA HIS A 67 -17.40 10.81 56.78
C HIS A 67 -18.48 10.93 55.67
N SER A 68 -19.37 9.94 55.52
CA SER A 68 -20.80 9.84 55.97
C SER A 68 -21.77 10.52 54.95
N GLU A 69 -22.95 10.02 54.54
CA GLU A 69 -23.89 9.03 55.06
C GLU A 69 -24.91 8.57 53.98
N ALA A 70 -25.54 7.42 54.28
CA ALA A 70 -26.78 6.76 53.80
C ALA A 70 -27.81 7.55 52.96
N SER A 71 -28.63 6.95 52.07
CA SER A 71 -29.72 6.02 52.42
C SER A 71 -30.45 5.44 51.18
N ALA A 72 -31.27 4.41 51.40
CA ALA A 72 -31.71 3.36 50.47
C ALA A 72 -33.05 3.59 49.70
N ARG A 73 -33.10 2.98 48.49
CA ARG A 73 -34.13 2.25 47.66
C ARG A 73 -35.61 2.14 48.14
N PRO A 74 -36.62 1.64 47.33
CA PRO A 74 -36.62 1.11 45.94
C PRO A 74 -37.83 1.49 45.00
N GLY A 75 -37.65 1.27 43.68
CA GLY A 75 -38.57 0.50 42.80
C GLY A 75 -39.86 1.12 42.23
N ALA A 76 -39.95 1.24 40.89
CA ALA A 76 -41.08 0.79 40.06
C ALA A 76 -40.86 1.04 38.55
N SER A 77 -40.70 -0.05 37.80
CA SER A 77 -41.30 -0.32 36.48
C SER A 77 -41.65 0.87 35.55
N ALA A 78 -40.88 1.04 34.48
CA ALA A 78 -41.39 1.58 33.21
C ALA A 78 -40.91 0.69 32.05
N ARG A 79 -41.87 -0.04 31.48
CA ARG A 79 -41.72 -0.76 30.21
C ARG A 79 -41.48 0.27 29.11
N PHE A 80 -40.36 0.18 28.40
CA PHE A 80 -40.21 0.89 27.13
C PHE A 80 -40.66 -0.04 26.01
N GLU A 81 -41.82 0.27 25.46
CA GLU A 81 -42.36 -0.36 24.26
C GLU A 81 -41.43 -0.09 23.07
N THR A 82 -40.80 -1.13 22.56
CA THR A 82 -40.16 -1.13 21.24
C THR A 82 -41.22 -1.29 20.17
N SER A 83 -41.68 -0.19 19.58
CA SER A 83 -42.39 -0.22 18.30
C SER A 83 -42.17 1.08 17.53
N ALA A 84 -40.99 1.22 16.95
CA ALA A 84 -40.78 2.12 15.82
C ALA A 84 -40.58 1.25 14.59
N ARG A 85 -41.64 1.14 13.77
CA ARG A 85 -41.57 0.58 12.42
C ARG A 85 -40.59 1.41 11.62
N LEU A 86 -39.38 0.88 11.41
CA LEU A 86 -38.44 1.39 10.41
C LEU A 86 -39.09 1.18 9.05
N ARG A 87 -39.59 2.27 8.47
CA ARG A 87 -39.96 2.32 7.05
C ARG A 87 -38.66 2.15 6.27
N SER A 88 -38.61 1.14 5.40
CA SER A 88 -37.51 0.94 4.47
C SER A 88 -37.32 2.22 3.63
N PRO A 89 -36.10 2.77 3.52
CA PRO A 89 -35.85 3.85 2.58
C PRO A 89 -35.94 3.33 1.14
N PRO A 90 -36.33 4.19 0.17
CA PRO A 90 -36.42 3.81 -1.22
C PRO A 90 -35.04 3.52 -1.83
N SER A 91 -35.07 2.74 -2.89
CA SER A 91 -33.98 2.24 -3.71
C SER A 91 -32.95 3.28 -4.18
N ASN A 92 -31.68 2.91 -4.01
CA ASN A 92 -30.50 3.24 -4.82
C ASN A 92 -30.00 4.70 -4.85
N PRO A 93 -28.78 4.93 -4.34
CA PRO A 93 -27.80 5.74 -5.03
C PRO A 93 -26.75 4.80 -5.63
N LEU A 94 -26.62 4.84 -6.95
CA LEU A 94 -25.47 4.27 -7.65
C LEU A 94 -24.19 4.73 -6.93
N CYS A 95 -23.33 3.79 -6.52
CA CYS A 95 -21.95 4.11 -6.19
C CYS A 95 -21.39 5.06 -7.28
N PRO A 96 -20.63 6.10 -6.92
CA PRO A 96 -20.01 6.95 -7.92
C PRO A 96 -19.12 6.07 -8.80
N VAL A 97 -19.60 5.84 -10.03
CA VAL A 97 -18.92 5.07 -11.07
C VAL A 97 -17.54 5.64 -11.30
N SER A 98 -16.55 4.76 -11.44
CA SER A 98 -15.15 5.11 -11.72
C SER A 98 -15.05 6.12 -12.90
N PRO A 99 -14.24 7.19 -12.79
CA PRO A 99 -14.08 8.23 -13.80
C PRO A 99 -13.36 7.72 -15.06
N LEU A 100 -12.90 6.47 -15.04
CA LEU A 100 -12.36 5.73 -16.18
C LEU A 100 -13.51 5.33 -17.13
N ARG A 101 -14.20 6.33 -17.69
CA ARG A 101 -15.38 6.14 -18.53
C ARG A 101 -14.97 5.79 -19.96
N ARG A 102 -15.60 4.76 -20.53
CA ARG A 102 -15.44 4.33 -21.92
C ARG A 102 -15.77 5.46 -22.89
N GLN A 103 -14.87 5.78 -23.82
CA GLN A 103 -15.19 6.57 -25.01
C GLN A 103 -15.44 5.61 -26.18
N ASN A 104 -16.59 5.75 -26.87
CA ASN A 104 -16.96 4.97 -28.06
C ASN A 104 -16.83 3.44 -27.92
N GLY A 105 -17.14 2.90 -26.74
CA GLY A 105 -17.09 1.45 -26.47
C GLY A 105 -15.70 0.90 -26.12
N ARG A 106 -14.64 1.70 -26.24
CA ARG A 106 -13.26 1.35 -25.86
C ARG A 106 -12.92 1.84 -24.45
N VAL A 107 -12.09 1.08 -23.74
CA VAL A 107 -11.55 1.48 -22.43
C VAL A 107 -10.53 2.58 -22.67
N ALA A 108 -10.83 3.78 -22.18
CA ALA A 108 -9.97 4.94 -22.40
C ALA A 108 -8.79 4.98 -21.42
N ALA A 109 -8.99 4.48 -20.21
CA ALA A 109 -7.97 4.47 -19.18
C ALA A 109 -8.18 3.33 -18.18
N ILE A 110 -7.11 2.87 -17.55
CA ILE A 110 -7.12 1.90 -16.45
C ILE A 110 -6.03 2.21 -15.42
N ASP A 111 -6.29 1.90 -14.16
CA ASP A 111 -5.27 1.99 -13.13
C ASP A 111 -4.37 0.74 -13.15
N LEU A 112 -3.07 0.95 -12.95
CA LEU A 112 -2.13 -0.11 -12.59
C LEU A 112 -1.72 0.12 -11.15
N ASN A 113 -1.96 -0.88 -10.29
CA ASN A 113 -1.55 -0.85 -8.89
C ASN A 113 -0.50 -1.94 -8.60
N SER A 114 0.30 -1.71 -7.56
CA SER A 114 1.23 -2.72 -7.05
C SER A 114 1.41 -2.63 -5.54
N ASP A 115 1.60 -3.80 -4.93
CA ASP A 115 1.93 -3.95 -3.51
C ASP A 115 3.44 -3.68 -3.34
N LEU A 116 3.79 -2.63 -2.58
CA LEU A 116 5.14 -2.08 -2.45
C LEU A 116 5.46 -1.74 -0.98
N GLY A 117 6.72 -1.42 -0.68
CA GLY A 117 7.16 -1.08 0.68
C GLY A 117 7.19 -2.29 1.63
N GLU A 118 7.10 -3.51 1.08
CA GLU A 118 7.08 -4.77 1.82
C GLU A 118 8.48 -5.23 2.29
N TRP A 119 9.52 -4.45 1.99
CA TRP A 119 10.86 -4.66 2.51
C TRP A 119 11.02 -4.06 3.91
N SER A 120 11.99 -4.56 4.66
CA SER A 120 12.47 -3.99 5.92
C SER A 120 13.99 -4.02 5.96
N VAL A 121 14.61 -3.42 6.97
CA VAL A 121 16.07 -3.51 7.19
C VAL A 121 16.57 -4.96 7.21
N ARG A 122 15.71 -5.92 7.54
CA ARG A 122 16.06 -7.35 7.64
C ARG A 122 15.67 -8.17 6.42
N GLN A 123 14.92 -7.62 5.48
CA GLN A 123 14.32 -8.36 4.37
C GLN A 123 14.15 -7.46 3.16
N THR A 124 14.82 -7.77 2.05
CA THR A 124 14.56 -7.10 0.78
C THR A 124 13.48 -7.85 0.02
N VAL A 125 12.52 -7.11 -0.54
CA VAL A 125 11.45 -7.64 -1.39
C VAL A 125 11.44 -6.82 -2.66
N GLY A 126 11.54 -7.49 -3.81
CA GLY A 126 11.39 -6.85 -5.13
C GLY A 126 12.36 -5.72 -5.45
N ASP A 127 12.02 -4.99 -6.53
CA ASP A 127 12.63 -3.73 -6.95
C ASP A 127 11.54 -2.66 -7.00
N ASP A 128 11.17 -2.16 -5.82
CA ASP A 128 10.08 -1.18 -5.67
C ASP A 128 10.30 0.05 -6.55
N ALA A 129 11.53 0.54 -6.64
CA ALA A 129 11.87 1.74 -7.42
C ALA A 129 11.56 1.55 -8.91
N ALA A 130 11.87 0.37 -9.46
CA ALA A 130 11.50 0.05 -10.82
C ALA A 130 9.98 -0.03 -11.04
N ILE A 131 9.21 -0.46 -10.05
CA ILE A 131 7.75 -0.58 -10.16
C ILE A 131 7.06 0.78 -10.00
N PHE A 132 7.52 1.64 -9.08
CA PHE A 132 7.03 3.03 -8.95
C PHE A 132 7.13 3.83 -10.25
N ALA A 133 8.12 3.52 -11.10
CA ALA A 133 8.26 4.15 -12.42
C ALA A 133 7.22 3.70 -13.46
N VAL A 134 6.39 2.70 -13.14
CA VAL A 134 5.48 2.02 -14.08
C VAL A 134 4.02 2.18 -13.68
N VAL A 135 3.71 2.04 -12.39
CA VAL A 135 2.33 2.02 -11.88
C VAL A 135 1.75 3.42 -11.69
N ALA A 136 0.43 3.53 -11.61
CA ALA A 136 -0.26 4.77 -11.27
C ALA A 136 -0.63 4.86 -9.79
N SER A 137 -0.78 3.72 -9.12
CA SER A 137 -1.14 3.62 -7.72
C SER A 137 -0.24 2.61 -6.97
N ALA A 138 0.14 2.92 -5.72
CA ALA A 138 1.00 2.07 -4.90
C ALA A 138 0.34 1.71 -3.57
N ASN A 139 0.16 0.41 -3.31
CA ASN A 139 -0.34 -0.11 -2.05
C ASN A 139 0.87 -0.32 -1.12
N VAL A 140 1.11 0.60 -0.20
CA VAL A 140 2.30 0.58 0.66
C VAL A 140 2.02 -0.16 1.98
N ALA A 141 2.84 -1.15 2.29
CA ALA A 141 2.73 -1.90 3.55
C ALA A 141 2.92 -1.02 4.79
N CYS A 142 2.15 -1.32 5.84
CA CYS A 142 2.00 -0.47 7.02
C CYS A 142 2.65 -1.03 8.30
N GLY A 143 3.53 -2.03 8.19
CA GLY A 143 4.34 -2.53 9.30
C GLY A 143 3.80 -3.75 10.05
N PHE A 144 2.64 -4.29 9.67
CA PHE A 144 2.06 -5.47 10.35
C PHE A 144 2.40 -6.78 9.66
N HIS A 145 2.08 -6.90 8.37
CA HIS A 145 2.46 -8.07 7.57
C HIS A 145 3.88 -7.94 7.02
N ALA A 146 4.27 -6.71 6.69
CA ALA A 146 5.55 -6.34 6.12
C ALA A 146 5.80 -4.84 6.28
N GLY A 147 7.01 -4.39 5.96
CA GLY A 147 7.40 -2.99 6.02
C GLY A 147 7.80 -2.51 7.41
N ASP A 148 8.41 -1.32 7.46
CA ASP A 148 8.71 -0.57 8.67
C ASP A 148 8.65 0.94 8.38
N ALA A 149 8.93 1.78 9.38
CA ALA A 149 8.89 3.24 9.19
C ALA A 149 9.88 3.73 8.11
N ALA A 150 11.01 3.04 7.92
CA ALA A 150 11.97 3.40 6.89
C ALA A 150 11.46 3.01 5.49
N SER A 151 10.85 1.83 5.35
CA SER A 151 10.26 1.41 4.07
C SER A 151 9.05 2.26 3.69
N MET A 152 8.18 2.59 4.63
CA MET A 152 7.06 3.52 4.40
C MET A 152 7.57 4.90 3.95
N ARG A 153 8.56 5.46 4.65
CA ARG A 153 9.13 6.77 4.29
C ARG A 153 9.78 6.76 2.91
N ALA A 154 10.50 5.69 2.57
CA ALA A 154 11.09 5.53 1.24
C ALA A 154 10.02 5.43 0.16
N SER A 155 8.96 4.66 0.41
CA SER A 155 7.84 4.49 -0.53
C SER A 155 7.07 5.79 -0.75
N VAL A 156 6.85 6.59 0.31
CA VAL A 156 6.29 7.94 0.20
C VAL A 156 7.17 8.83 -0.68
N ALA A 157 8.49 8.80 -0.50
CA ALA A 157 9.41 9.58 -1.33
C ALA A 157 9.37 9.16 -2.81
N GLN A 158 9.27 7.85 -3.08
CA GLN A 158 9.09 7.33 -4.44
C GLN A 158 7.76 7.79 -5.05
N ALA A 159 6.66 7.70 -4.28
CA ALA A 159 5.34 8.15 -4.71
C ALA A 159 5.36 9.63 -5.13
N VAL A 160 6.00 10.50 -4.34
CA VAL A 160 6.18 11.92 -4.68
C VAL A 160 7.02 12.08 -5.95
N SER A 161 8.18 11.40 -6.03
CA SER A 161 9.10 11.54 -7.15
C SER A 161 8.50 11.11 -8.49
N HIS A 162 7.60 10.12 -8.46
CA HIS A 162 6.99 9.54 -9.66
C HIS A 162 5.57 10.05 -9.92
N GLY A 163 4.99 10.85 -9.02
CA GLY A 163 3.58 11.28 -9.13
C GLY A 163 2.59 10.12 -8.99
N VAL A 164 2.97 9.07 -8.26
CA VAL A 164 2.15 7.88 -8.03
C VAL A 164 1.20 8.13 -6.85
N VAL A 165 -0.04 7.70 -6.99
CA VAL A 165 -1.04 7.79 -5.93
C VAL A 165 -0.70 6.82 -4.81
N LEU A 166 -0.62 7.33 -3.59
CA LEU A 166 -0.32 6.54 -2.39
C LEU A 166 -1.59 5.91 -1.81
N GLY A 167 -1.59 4.59 -1.67
CA GLY A 167 -2.58 3.81 -0.95
C GLY A 167 -1.99 3.09 0.26
N ALA A 168 -2.78 2.88 1.30
CA ALA A 168 -2.40 2.03 2.42
C ALA A 168 -2.66 0.56 2.11
N HIS A 169 -1.71 -0.30 2.50
CA HIS A 169 -1.81 -1.75 2.35
C HIS A 169 -1.82 -2.47 3.70
N PRO A 170 -2.89 -2.31 4.51
CA PRO A 170 -2.96 -2.90 5.83
C PRO A 170 -3.13 -4.42 5.75
N GLY A 171 -2.41 -5.14 6.61
CA GLY A 171 -2.48 -6.59 6.72
C GLY A 171 -2.74 -7.03 8.15
N TYR A 172 -2.89 -8.34 8.33
CA TYR A 172 -2.82 -8.93 9.66
C TYR A 172 -1.44 -8.70 10.29
N ARG A 173 -1.40 -8.60 11.62
CA ARG A 173 -0.17 -8.57 12.42
C ARG A 173 0.50 -9.95 12.41
N ASP A 174 1.05 -10.30 11.27
CA ASP A 174 1.62 -11.61 10.96
C ASP A 174 2.85 -11.49 10.05
N PRO A 175 3.98 -10.98 10.56
CA PRO A 175 5.19 -10.85 9.75
C PRO A 175 5.77 -12.22 9.35
N GLU A 176 5.65 -13.26 10.18
CA GLU A 176 6.15 -14.59 9.86
C GLU A 176 5.39 -15.26 8.72
N GLY A 177 4.07 -15.05 8.65
CA GLY A 177 3.22 -15.53 7.56
C GLY A 177 3.06 -14.52 6.42
N PHE A 178 3.74 -13.37 6.49
CA PHE A 178 3.60 -12.26 5.55
C PHE A 178 2.13 -11.82 5.38
N GLY A 179 1.31 -11.92 6.42
CA GLY A 179 -0.13 -11.61 6.36
C GLY A 179 -0.95 -12.53 5.44
N ARG A 180 -0.42 -13.69 5.03
CA ARG A 180 -1.09 -14.63 4.11
C ARG A 180 -1.81 -15.78 4.80
N ARG A 181 -1.72 -15.87 6.13
CA ARG A 181 -2.48 -16.85 6.92
C ARG A 181 -3.83 -16.25 7.30
N ASP A 182 -4.88 -17.03 7.16
CA ASP A 182 -6.19 -16.63 7.69
C ASP A 182 -6.16 -16.75 9.22
N LEU A 183 -6.29 -15.62 9.89
CA LEU A 183 -6.26 -15.53 11.34
C LEU A 183 -7.65 -15.24 11.88
N ASP A 184 -8.01 -15.91 12.97
CA ASP A 184 -9.27 -15.69 13.69
C ASP A 184 -9.20 -14.42 14.56
N VAL A 185 -9.08 -13.28 13.89
CA VAL A 185 -9.08 -11.95 14.54
C VAL A 185 -10.51 -11.40 14.57
N PRO A 186 -11.01 -10.88 15.70
CA PRO A 186 -12.32 -10.24 15.75
C PRO A 186 -12.44 -9.03 14.81
N ALA A 187 -13.62 -8.81 14.24
CA ALA A 187 -13.86 -7.76 13.24
C ALA A 187 -13.61 -6.33 13.76
N ASP A 188 -13.90 -6.09 15.03
CA ASP A 188 -13.62 -4.82 15.73
C ASP A 188 -12.11 -4.60 15.94
N VAL A 189 -11.36 -5.67 16.22
CA VAL A 189 -9.89 -5.62 16.29
C VAL A 189 -9.30 -5.33 14.92
N ILE A 190 -9.80 -5.95 13.85
CA ILE A 190 -9.39 -5.65 12.46
C ILE A 190 -9.57 -4.16 12.14
N ALA A 191 -10.73 -3.58 12.51
CA ALA A 191 -11.00 -2.16 12.28
C ALA A 191 -10.07 -1.24 13.07
N ALA A 192 -9.75 -1.58 14.33
CA ALA A 192 -8.79 -0.82 15.14
C ALA A 192 -7.35 -0.91 14.58
N GLU A 193 -6.91 -2.11 14.20
CA GLU A 193 -5.60 -2.37 13.61
C GLU A 193 -5.42 -1.71 12.24
N LEU A 194 -6.49 -1.62 11.45
CA LEU A 194 -6.52 -0.81 10.23
C LEU A 194 -6.20 0.66 10.54
N LEU A 195 -6.83 1.26 11.56
CA LEU A 195 -6.63 2.68 11.88
C LEU A 195 -5.19 2.96 12.34
N GLU A 196 -4.58 2.05 13.11
CA GLU A 196 -3.17 2.12 13.50
C GLU A 196 -2.26 2.15 12.26
N GLN A 197 -2.47 1.20 11.34
CA GLN A 197 -1.69 1.08 10.11
C GLN A 197 -1.87 2.26 9.15
N LEU A 198 -3.12 2.69 8.94
CA LEU A 198 -3.45 3.82 8.09
C LEU A 198 -2.87 5.13 8.63
N GLY A 199 -3.03 5.38 9.93
CA GLY A 199 -2.47 6.57 10.58
C GLY A 199 -0.95 6.64 10.51
N ALA A 200 -0.26 5.51 10.65
CA ALA A 200 1.20 5.46 10.55
C ALA A 200 1.72 5.89 9.17
N LEU A 201 1.13 5.35 8.09
CA LEU A 201 1.52 5.72 6.72
C LEU A 201 1.12 7.17 6.39
N ASP A 202 -0.10 7.56 6.74
CA ASP A 202 -0.65 8.87 6.40
C ASP A 202 0.08 10.02 7.12
N ALA A 203 0.57 9.80 8.35
CA ALA A 203 1.43 10.75 9.04
C ALA A 203 2.75 11.00 8.29
N LEU A 204 3.39 9.94 7.74
CA LEU A 204 4.59 10.07 6.92
C LEU A 204 4.30 10.75 5.58
N ALA A 205 3.16 10.42 4.96
CA ALA A 205 2.69 11.03 3.72
C ALA A 205 2.49 12.55 3.89
N HIS A 206 1.81 12.97 4.95
CA HIS A 206 1.60 14.38 5.27
C HIS A 206 2.93 15.13 5.47
N GLY A 207 3.91 14.50 6.12
CA GLY A 207 5.26 15.06 6.25
C GLY A 207 5.99 15.31 4.92
N ALA A 208 5.55 14.65 3.83
CA ALA A 208 6.06 14.82 2.47
C ALA A 208 5.14 15.66 1.57
N GLY A 209 4.07 16.24 2.11
CA GLY A 209 3.13 17.08 1.35
C GLY A 209 2.18 16.30 0.44
N ILE A 210 1.99 15.01 0.69
CA ILE A 210 0.95 14.18 0.07
C ILE A 210 0.07 13.55 1.16
N ARG A 211 -0.92 12.73 0.78
CA ARG A 211 -1.76 11.97 1.72
C ARG A 211 -2.08 10.60 1.15
N VAL A 212 -2.48 9.67 2.00
CA VAL A 212 -3.08 8.41 1.54
C VAL A 212 -4.43 8.71 0.86
N ARG A 213 -4.70 8.06 -0.28
CA ARG A 213 -5.88 8.29 -1.12
C ARG A 213 -6.85 7.12 -1.16
N TYR A 214 -6.37 5.92 -0.89
CA TYR A 214 -7.20 4.71 -0.88
C TYR A 214 -6.60 3.64 0.04
N VAL A 215 -7.39 2.61 0.32
CA VAL A 215 -6.98 1.46 1.14
C VAL A 215 -7.25 0.18 0.36
N LYS A 216 -6.25 -0.72 0.31
CA LYS A 216 -6.35 -2.08 -0.21
C LYS A 216 -5.85 -3.04 0.86
N ALA A 217 -6.68 -3.92 1.40
CA ALA A 217 -6.19 -4.89 2.37
C ALA A 217 -5.17 -5.87 1.76
N HIS A 218 -4.24 -6.36 2.58
CA HIS A 218 -3.22 -7.33 2.17
C HIS A 218 -3.68 -8.79 2.37
N GLY A 219 -3.21 -9.67 1.49
CA GLY A 219 -3.15 -11.12 1.73
C GLY A 219 -4.45 -11.76 2.21
N ALA A 220 -4.40 -12.47 3.35
CA ALA A 220 -5.57 -13.16 3.88
C ALA A 220 -6.66 -12.19 4.35
N LEU A 221 -6.30 -10.98 4.80
CA LEU A 221 -7.28 -9.97 5.18
C LEU A 221 -8.11 -9.52 3.96
N TYR A 222 -7.48 -9.33 2.80
CA TYR A 222 -8.18 -9.07 1.53
C TYR A 222 -9.25 -10.12 1.25
N HIS A 223 -8.87 -11.40 1.35
CA HIS A 223 -9.78 -12.52 1.08
C HIS A 223 -10.90 -12.62 2.13
N ARG A 224 -10.61 -12.33 3.40
CA ARG A 224 -11.64 -12.28 4.45
C ARG A 224 -12.65 -11.17 4.21
N LEU A 225 -12.20 -9.94 3.94
CA LEU A 225 -13.08 -8.82 3.61
C LEU A 225 -13.88 -9.07 2.31
N GLY A 226 -13.40 -9.99 1.46
CA GLY A 226 -14.13 -10.51 0.31
C GLY A 226 -15.46 -11.18 0.67
N ARG A 227 -15.56 -11.82 1.85
CA ARG A 227 -16.64 -12.77 2.20
C ARG A 227 -17.29 -12.54 3.57
N ASP A 228 -16.59 -11.96 4.54
CA ASP A 228 -17.08 -11.71 5.91
C ASP A 228 -17.75 -10.33 5.98
N GLU A 229 -19.08 -10.31 5.94
CA GLU A 229 -19.89 -9.08 5.97
C GLU A 229 -19.62 -8.21 7.20
N ARG A 230 -19.40 -8.82 8.37
CA ARG A 230 -19.18 -8.05 9.60
C ARG A 230 -17.82 -7.38 9.56
N ALA A 231 -16.78 -8.11 9.16
CA ALA A 231 -15.45 -7.54 9.00
C ALA A 231 -15.43 -6.45 7.92
N ALA A 232 -16.08 -6.69 6.78
CA ALA A 232 -16.19 -5.72 5.68
C ALA A 232 -16.85 -4.40 6.12
N ASN A 233 -17.99 -4.48 6.84
CA ASN A 233 -18.71 -3.29 7.32
C ASN A 233 -17.87 -2.46 8.29
N LEU A 234 -17.30 -3.08 9.33
CA LEU A 234 -16.48 -2.35 10.31
C LEU A 234 -15.21 -1.78 9.69
N PHE A 235 -14.62 -2.48 8.72
CA PHE A 235 -13.46 -1.99 7.97
C PHE A 235 -13.83 -0.76 7.13
N ALA A 236 -14.93 -0.80 6.37
CA ALA A 236 -15.39 0.32 5.56
C ALA A 236 -15.80 1.53 6.42
N GLU A 237 -16.51 1.31 7.52
CA GLU A 237 -16.88 2.36 8.48
C GLU A 237 -15.64 3.04 9.08
N ALA A 238 -14.61 2.27 9.43
CA ALA A 238 -13.35 2.80 9.94
C ALA A 238 -12.62 3.66 8.90
N VAL A 239 -12.55 3.21 7.62
CA VAL A 239 -11.96 4.01 6.53
C VAL A 239 -12.75 5.32 6.31
N ALA A 240 -14.07 5.26 6.32
CA ALA A 240 -14.93 6.44 6.16
C ALA A 240 -14.75 7.44 7.32
N GLY A 241 -14.74 6.94 8.56
CA GLY A 241 -14.52 7.75 9.75
C GLY A 241 -13.16 8.43 9.74
N TYR A 242 -12.09 7.70 9.43
CA TYR A 242 -10.75 8.27 9.30
C TYR A 242 -10.70 9.36 8.21
N GLY A 243 -11.24 9.07 7.02
CA GLY A 243 -11.28 10.01 5.90
C GLY A 243 -12.02 11.31 6.22
N ALA A 244 -13.13 11.23 6.95
CA ALA A 244 -13.91 12.40 7.37
C ALA A 244 -13.11 13.30 8.34
N VAL A 245 -12.44 12.70 9.33
CA VAL A 245 -11.60 13.43 10.29
C VAL A 245 -10.41 14.06 9.59
N ALA A 246 -9.67 13.28 8.78
CA ALA A 246 -8.49 13.76 8.06
C ALA A 246 -8.82 14.92 7.11
N SER A 247 -9.96 14.85 6.41
CA SER A 247 -10.38 15.91 5.49
C SER A 247 -10.82 17.18 6.23
N SER A 248 -11.41 17.06 7.43
CA SER A 248 -11.75 18.22 8.27
C SER A 248 -10.54 18.93 8.86
N ALA A 249 -9.45 18.19 9.10
CA ALA A 249 -8.19 18.72 9.63
C ALA A 249 -7.27 19.32 8.55
N ALA A 250 -7.52 19.02 7.27
CA ALA A 250 -6.70 19.48 6.17
C ALA A 250 -6.89 20.99 5.91
N SER A 251 -6.02 21.82 6.46
CA SER A 251 -5.97 23.25 6.15
C SER A 251 -5.27 23.49 4.80
N GLY A 252 -6.06 23.71 3.74
CA GLY A 252 -5.72 24.62 2.64
C GLY A 252 -4.69 24.24 1.57
N ALA A 253 -4.12 23.03 1.56
CA ALA A 253 -3.16 22.64 0.51
C ALA A 253 -3.28 21.19 0.00
N LEU A 254 -3.90 20.29 0.74
CA LEU A 254 -4.05 18.88 0.38
C LEU A 254 -5.47 18.60 -0.08
N ASP A 255 -5.61 17.72 -1.08
CA ASP A 255 -6.90 17.27 -1.60
C ASP A 255 -7.76 16.70 -0.46
N ALA A 256 -8.96 17.27 -0.26
CA ALA A 256 -9.91 16.89 0.78
C ALA A 256 -10.88 15.78 0.33
N SER A 257 -10.62 15.14 -0.80
CA SER A 257 -11.43 14.03 -1.30
C SER A 257 -11.47 12.87 -0.30
N PRO A 258 -12.62 12.18 -0.16
CA PRO A 258 -12.73 10.97 0.64
C PRO A 258 -11.74 9.88 0.20
N LEU A 259 -11.36 9.02 1.14
CA LEU A 259 -10.61 7.80 0.82
C LEU A 259 -11.46 6.87 -0.05
N ALA A 260 -10.81 6.11 -0.92
CA ALA A 260 -11.44 5.00 -1.65
C ALA A 260 -11.03 3.64 -1.07
N LEU A 261 -11.78 2.61 -1.42
CA LEU A 261 -11.45 1.20 -1.19
C LEU A 261 -11.13 0.52 -2.51
N LEU A 262 -10.11 -0.34 -2.51
CA LEU A 262 -9.76 -1.20 -3.64
C LEU A 262 -9.92 -2.66 -3.20
N GLY A 263 -10.67 -3.45 -3.97
CA GLY A 263 -10.95 -4.83 -3.63
C GLY A 263 -11.60 -5.65 -4.73
N LEU A 264 -11.92 -6.89 -4.42
CA LEU A 264 -12.51 -7.84 -5.36
C LEU A 264 -13.92 -7.41 -5.76
N ALA A 265 -14.25 -7.47 -7.05
CA ALA A 265 -15.60 -7.23 -7.54
C ALA A 265 -16.61 -8.23 -6.95
N GLY A 266 -17.81 -7.76 -6.63
CA GLY A 266 -18.90 -8.53 -6.02
C GLY A 266 -18.69 -8.87 -4.54
N SER A 267 -17.64 -8.35 -3.91
CA SER A 267 -17.27 -8.71 -2.53
C SER A 267 -18.21 -8.12 -1.47
N ALA A 268 -18.12 -8.69 -0.26
CA ALA A 268 -18.69 -8.06 0.94
C ALA A 268 -18.13 -6.64 1.16
N LEU A 269 -16.84 -6.43 0.89
CA LEU A 269 -16.22 -5.10 0.97
C LEU A 269 -16.80 -4.09 -0.02
N GLU A 270 -17.17 -4.49 -1.25
CA GLU A 270 -17.83 -3.59 -2.20
C GLU A 270 -19.20 -3.13 -1.68
N ARG A 271 -19.99 -4.05 -1.11
CA ARG A 271 -21.29 -3.72 -0.49
C ARG A 271 -21.12 -2.80 0.72
N ALA A 272 -20.14 -3.11 1.58
CA ALA A 272 -19.81 -2.30 2.75
C ALA A 272 -19.35 -0.88 2.35
N ALA A 273 -18.53 -0.76 1.30
CA ALA A 273 -18.09 0.53 0.77
C ALA A 273 -19.28 1.37 0.30
N ALA A 274 -20.23 0.76 -0.43
CA ALA A 274 -21.45 1.44 -0.85
C ALA A 274 -22.28 1.92 0.35
N ALA A 275 -22.45 1.08 1.38
CA ALA A 275 -23.18 1.42 2.59
C ALA A 275 -22.52 2.56 3.39
N ALA A 276 -21.19 2.61 3.41
CA ALA A 276 -20.40 3.65 4.07
C ALA A 276 -20.23 4.94 3.21
N GLY A 277 -20.79 4.99 2.00
CA GLY A 277 -20.62 6.12 1.08
C GLY A 277 -19.21 6.28 0.54
N LEU A 278 -18.40 5.22 0.59
CA LEU A 278 -17.04 5.19 0.07
C LEU A 278 -17.04 4.85 -1.42
N ARG A 279 -16.07 5.43 -2.12
CA ARG A 279 -15.76 5.02 -3.47
C ARG A 279 -15.09 3.64 -3.45
N PHE A 280 -15.53 2.73 -4.32
CA PHE A 280 -14.93 1.41 -4.48
C PHE A 280 -14.35 1.25 -5.89
N ALA A 281 -13.13 0.72 -5.99
CA ALA A 281 -12.50 0.30 -7.23
C ALA A 281 -12.38 -1.21 -7.27
N ARG A 282 -12.83 -1.80 -8.38
CA ARG A 282 -12.79 -3.26 -8.60
C ARG A 282 -11.43 -3.66 -9.12
N GLU A 283 -10.81 -4.61 -8.47
CA GLU A 283 -9.47 -5.08 -8.79
C GLU A 283 -9.48 -6.33 -9.68
N GLY A 284 -8.61 -6.34 -10.68
CA GLY A 284 -8.22 -7.51 -11.46
C GLY A 284 -6.76 -7.88 -11.24
N PHE A 285 -6.40 -9.12 -11.55
CA PHE A 285 -5.05 -9.64 -11.36
C PHE A 285 -4.51 -10.21 -12.68
N ALA A 286 -3.47 -9.59 -13.23
CA ALA A 286 -2.87 -10.07 -14.48
C ALA A 286 -1.89 -11.22 -14.25
N ASP A 287 -1.25 -11.25 -13.09
CA ASP A 287 -0.16 -12.16 -12.72
C ASP A 287 -0.61 -13.34 -11.84
N ARG A 288 -1.90 -13.43 -11.50
CA ARG A 288 -2.46 -14.51 -10.68
C ARG A 288 -3.31 -15.46 -11.50
N GLY A 289 -3.23 -16.74 -11.12
CA GLY A 289 -4.21 -17.73 -11.53
C GLY A 289 -5.53 -17.50 -10.80
N ALA A 290 -6.64 -17.61 -11.52
CA ALA A 290 -7.99 -17.57 -10.98
C ALA A 290 -8.73 -18.86 -11.30
N ARG A 291 -9.62 -19.28 -10.40
CA ARG A 291 -10.57 -20.36 -10.60
C ARG A 291 -11.77 -19.87 -11.43
N PRO A 292 -12.60 -20.79 -11.97
CA PRO A 292 -13.79 -20.41 -12.74
C PRO A 292 -14.80 -19.55 -11.97
N ASP A 293 -14.81 -19.65 -10.64
CA ASP A 293 -15.63 -18.81 -9.75
C ASP A 293 -15.04 -17.41 -9.50
N GLY A 294 -13.91 -17.07 -10.15
CA GLY A 294 -13.21 -15.80 -10.01
C GLY A 294 -12.29 -15.72 -8.79
N SER A 295 -12.30 -16.71 -7.89
CA SER A 295 -11.39 -16.73 -6.74
C SER A 295 -9.95 -16.97 -7.18
N LEU A 296 -8.99 -16.33 -6.51
CA LEU A 296 -7.58 -16.54 -6.81
C LEU A 296 -7.12 -17.93 -6.34
N ILE A 297 -6.29 -18.57 -7.16
CA ILE A 297 -5.60 -19.80 -6.78
C ILE A 297 -4.63 -19.46 -5.62
N PRO A 298 -4.70 -20.17 -4.48
CA PRO A 298 -3.82 -19.96 -3.34
C PRO A 298 -2.35 -20.04 -3.73
N ARG A 299 -1.55 -19.16 -3.13
CA ARG A 299 -0.09 -19.19 -3.35
C ARG A 299 0.48 -20.52 -2.85
N GLY A 300 1.34 -21.13 -3.65
CA GLY A 300 1.90 -22.47 -3.40
C GLY A 300 1.22 -23.59 -4.19
N GLU A 301 0.02 -23.34 -4.75
CA GLU A 301 -0.60 -24.27 -5.70
C GLU A 301 -0.04 -24.06 -7.14
N PRO A 302 0.03 -25.12 -7.95
CA PRO A 302 0.41 -25.00 -9.36
C PRO A 302 -0.47 -24.00 -10.12
N GLY A 303 0.15 -23.10 -10.89
CA GLY A 303 -0.56 -22.08 -11.67
C GLY A 303 -1.05 -20.87 -10.87
N ALA A 304 -0.71 -20.76 -9.57
CA ALA A 304 -1.11 -19.63 -8.74
C ALA A 304 -0.53 -18.28 -9.20
N VAL A 305 0.67 -18.29 -9.79
CA VAL A 305 1.39 -17.11 -10.28
C VAL A 305 1.83 -17.37 -11.72
N LEU A 306 1.64 -16.37 -12.58
CA LEU A 306 2.12 -16.36 -13.95
C LEU A 306 3.47 -15.64 -14.00
N HIS A 307 4.43 -16.27 -14.67
CA HIS A 307 5.80 -15.75 -14.77
C HIS A 307 6.16 -15.27 -16.19
N ASP A 308 5.35 -15.61 -17.20
CA ASP A 308 5.60 -15.21 -18.59
C ASP A 308 5.10 -13.78 -18.83
N PRO A 309 5.98 -12.80 -19.17
CA PRO A 309 5.57 -11.41 -19.38
C PRO A 309 4.56 -11.24 -20.51
N GLY A 310 4.63 -12.05 -21.57
CA GLY A 310 3.70 -12.00 -22.68
C GLY A 310 2.28 -12.40 -22.28
N ALA A 311 2.14 -13.50 -21.54
CA ALA A 311 0.87 -13.98 -21.03
C ALA A 311 0.24 -13.01 -20.02
N VAL A 312 1.04 -12.45 -19.11
CA VAL A 312 0.56 -11.45 -18.13
C VAL A 312 0.12 -10.17 -18.83
N ALA A 313 0.88 -9.69 -19.82
CA ALA A 313 0.53 -8.51 -20.61
C ALA A 313 -0.76 -8.71 -21.43
N ALA A 314 -0.89 -9.85 -22.12
CA ALA A 314 -2.11 -10.18 -22.87
C ALA A 314 -3.35 -10.22 -21.96
N ARG A 315 -3.22 -10.84 -20.78
CA ARG A 315 -4.31 -10.89 -19.79
C ARG A 315 -4.67 -9.50 -19.27
N ALA A 316 -3.71 -8.61 -19.07
CA ALA A 316 -4.00 -7.24 -18.63
C ALA A 316 -4.86 -6.48 -19.66
N VAL A 317 -4.55 -6.63 -20.95
CA VAL A 317 -5.35 -6.06 -22.05
C VAL A 317 -6.76 -6.67 -22.07
N GLU A 318 -6.89 -7.98 -21.93
CA GLU A 318 -8.20 -8.66 -21.84
C GLU A 318 -9.04 -8.13 -20.67
N LEU A 319 -8.43 -8.03 -19.48
CA LEU A 319 -9.09 -7.49 -18.28
C LEU A 319 -9.58 -6.06 -18.49
N ALA A 320 -8.75 -5.21 -19.10
CA ALA A 320 -9.13 -3.85 -19.43
C ALA A 320 -10.40 -3.83 -20.31
N HIS A 321 -10.44 -4.60 -21.39
CA HIS A 321 -11.58 -4.63 -22.32
C HIS A 321 -12.84 -5.26 -21.76
N ALA A 322 -12.72 -6.25 -20.88
CA ALA A 322 -13.86 -6.91 -20.24
C ALA A 322 -14.74 -5.93 -19.45
N GLY A 323 -14.16 -4.85 -18.89
CA GLY A 323 -14.92 -3.79 -18.21
C GLY A 323 -15.41 -4.11 -16.81
N GLY A 324 -14.97 -5.24 -16.24
CA GLY A 324 -15.31 -5.64 -14.88
C GLY A 324 -14.37 -5.07 -13.81
N VAL A 325 -13.26 -4.46 -14.21
CA VAL A 325 -12.20 -3.98 -13.33
C VAL A 325 -11.89 -2.50 -13.58
N ASP A 326 -11.52 -1.80 -12.52
CA ASP A 326 -11.10 -0.41 -12.52
C ASP A 326 -9.58 -0.28 -12.33
N SER A 327 -8.94 -1.29 -11.74
CA SER A 327 -7.51 -1.35 -11.47
C SER A 327 -6.96 -2.77 -11.68
N ILE A 328 -5.77 -2.89 -12.27
CA ILE A 328 -5.06 -4.15 -12.46
C ILE A 328 -3.86 -4.20 -11.52
N CYS A 329 -3.84 -5.22 -10.66
CA CYS A 329 -2.76 -5.50 -9.72
C CYS A 329 -1.61 -6.25 -10.38
N LEU A 330 -0.40 -5.83 -10.02
CA LEU A 330 0.86 -6.50 -10.30
C LEU A 330 1.61 -6.65 -8.98
N HIS A 331 1.94 -7.87 -8.56
CA HIS A 331 2.56 -8.08 -7.26
C HIS A 331 4.07 -7.85 -7.33
N GLY A 332 4.58 -6.94 -6.48
CA GLY A 332 6.00 -6.60 -6.42
C GLY A 332 6.91 -7.69 -5.85
N ASP A 333 6.33 -8.67 -5.16
CA ASP A 333 7.05 -9.78 -4.52
C ASP A 333 7.46 -10.91 -5.47
N THR A 334 6.99 -10.88 -6.72
CA THR A 334 7.31 -11.90 -7.73
C THR A 334 8.70 -11.65 -8.32
N PRO A 335 9.59 -12.65 -8.42
CA PRO A 335 10.84 -12.51 -9.16
C PRO A 335 10.57 -12.04 -10.60
N GLY A 336 11.18 -10.92 -11.01
CA GLY A 336 10.91 -10.30 -12.31
C GLY A 336 9.66 -9.42 -12.36
N ALA A 337 9.05 -9.06 -11.22
CA ALA A 337 7.86 -8.20 -11.16
C ALA A 337 8.01 -6.89 -11.93
N ALA A 338 9.18 -6.25 -11.87
CA ALA A 338 9.46 -5.04 -12.63
C ALA A 338 9.36 -5.25 -14.16
N ASP A 339 9.81 -6.40 -14.67
CA ASP A 339 9.73 -6.73 -16.10
C ASP A 339 8.29 -7.06 -16.50
N LEU A 340 7.55 -7.79 -15.65
CA LEU A 340 6.11 -8.02 -15.83
C LEU A 340 5.35 -6.70 -15.91
N ALA A 341 5.62 -5.78 -14.97
CA ALA A 341 4.95 -4.50 -14.91
C ALA A 341 5.23 -3.64 -16.16
N ARG A 342 6.49 -3.59 -16.61
CA ARG A 342 6.86 -2.89 -17.85
C ARG A 342 6.16 -3.49 -19.07
N ALA A 343 6.10 -4.81 -19.18
CA ALA A 343 5.43 -5.50 -20.27
C ALA A 343 3.92 -5.19 -20.30
N VAL A 344 3.27 -5.20 -19.13
CA VAL A 344 1.84 -4.88 -18.99
C VAL A 344 1.57 -3.43 -19.38
N ARG A 345 2.33 -2.47 -18.85
CA ARG A 345 2.19 -1.05 -19.19
C ARG A 345 2.37 -0.83 -20.70
N ALA A 346 3.43 -1.39 -21.27
CA ALA A 346 3.70 -1.26 -22.70
C ALA A 346 2.58 -1.84 -23.58
N ALA A 347 2.01 -2.98 -23.20
CA ALA A 347 0.91 -3.60 -23.94
C ALA A 347 -0.38 -2.77 -23.87
N LEU A 348 -0.75 -2.27 -22.68
CA LEU A 348 -1.92 -1.41 -22.51
C LEU A 348 -1.77 -0.09 -23.29
N GLU A 349 -0.61 0.56 -23.23
CA GLU A 349 -0.36 1.79 -23.97
C GLU A 349 -0.34 1.56 -25.49
N ALA A 350 0.22 0.43 -25.96
CA ALA A 350 0.20 0.05 -27.37
C ALA A 350 -1.22 -0.22 -27.89
N ASP A 351 -2.12 -0.67 -27.02
CA ASP A 351 -3.54 -0.87 -27.31
C ASP A 351 -4.37 0.44 -27.17
N GLY A 352 -3.72 1.55 -26.78
CA GLY A 352 -4.35 2.86 -26.66
C GLY A 352 -5.12 3.06 -25.35
N VAL A 353 -4.85 2.25 -24.33
CA VAL A 353 -5.38 2.41 -22.98
C VAL A 353 -4.44 3.30 -22.17
N GLU A 354 -4.93 4.44 -21.68
CA GLU A 354 -4.15 5.33 -20.82
C GLU A 354 -3.97 4.71 -19.42
N ILE A 355 -2.76 4.76 -18.87
CA ILE A 355 -2.52 4.38 -17.47
C ILE A 355 -2.81 5.58 -16.58
N ARG A 356 -3.85 5.48 -15.74
CA ARG A 356 -4.29 6.56 -14.85
C ARG A 356 -4.87 6.00 -13.56
N SER A 357 -4.56 6.65 -12.44
CA SER A 357 -5.14 6.27 -11.16
C SER A 357 -6.66 6.35 -11.18
N PHE A 358 -7.30 5.46 -10.42
CA PHE A 358 -8.74 5.49 -10.30
C PHE A 358 -9.20 6.68 -9.47
N VAL A 359 -8.49 7.09 -8.41
CA VAL A 359 -8.96 8.12 -7.45
C VAL A 359 -8.85 9.57 -7.93
#